data_AF-A0A850PVR6-F1
#
_entry.id   AF-A0A850PVR6-F1
#
_cell.length_a   1.000
_cell.length_b   1.000
_cell.length_c   1.000
_cell.angle_alpha   90.00
_cell.angle_beta   90.00
_cell.angle_gamma   90.00
#
_symmetry.space_group_name_H-M   'P 1'
#
loop_
_entity.id
_entity.type
_entity.pdbx_description
1 polymer ?
#
loop_
_entity_poly.entity_id
_entity_poly.type
_entity_poly.pdbx_seq_one_letter_code
_entity_poly.pdbx_strand_id
1 'polypeptide(L)'
;MKSKKAEAVTVASNDLNKFESVQSKVNQFNDRTAIQHLKELHISYQKRKHPTLPYYTSTKFTDKTSNGLTKCIILFLRYNEHQAERISSEGRIIDNRRVVNDYLGNLRTIGSIQRVRGSSQRGTADISATITGLSVKIEVKCKATKDRIRPEQLEYKRQIEAAGGIYFIASSFAQFLNWYYVRFGRAG
;
A
#
# COMPACT_ATOMS: atom_id res chain seq x y z
N MET A 1 -34.98 -40.71 15.63
CA MET A 1 -33.99 -39.90 16.38
C MET A 1 -32.93 -39.25 15.45
N LYS A 2 -33.35 -38.62 14.34
CA LYS A 2 -32.44 -38.02 13.32
C LYS A 2 -32.83 -36.61 12.85
N SER A 3 -33.82 -35.93 13.47
CA SER A 3 -34.28 -34.62 12.99
C SER A 3 -33.76 -33.41 13.76
N LYS A 4 -33.28 -33.55 15.01
CA LYS A 4 -32.85 -32.38 15.82
C LYS A 4 -31.41 -31.89 15.57
N LYS A 5 -30.57 -32.66 14.87
CA LYS A 5 -29.16 -32.29 14.62
C LYS A 5 -28.97 -31.42 13.37
N ALA A 6 -29.88 -31.47 12.40
CA ALA A 6 -29.76 -30.69 11.16
C ALA A 6 -30.17 -29.23 11.39
N GLU A 7 -31.26 -28.96 12.11
CA GLU A 7 -31.73 -27.59 12.40
C GLU A 7 -30.76 -26.76 13.23
N ALA A 8 -30.09 -27.35 14.22
CA ALA A 8 -29.12 -26.65 15.07
C ALA A 8 -27.86 -26.19 14.30
N VAL A 9 -27.47 -26.91 13.24
CA VAL A 9 -26.33 -26.56 12.39
C VAL A 9 -26.68 -25.41 11.45
N THR A 10 -27.90 -25.42 10.88
CA THR A 10 -28.38 -24.37 9.97
C THR A 10 -28.58 -23.02 10.67
N VAL A 11 -29.09 -23.03 11.91
CA VAL A 11 -29.28 -21.83 12.73
C VAL A 11 -27.92 -21.22 13.14
N ALA A 12 -26.97 -22.04 13.58
CA ALA A 12 -25.62 -21.59 13.92
C ALA A 12 -24.86 -20.98 12.72
N SER A 13 -25.01 -21.54 11.51
CA SER A 13 -24.42 -20.97 10.30
C SER A 13 -25.08 -19.65 9.87
N ASN A 14 -26.38 -19.49 10.10
CA ASN A 14 -27.08 -18.24 9.79
C ASN A 14 -26.74 -17.12 10.78
N ASP A 15 -26.52 -17.44 12.05
CA ASP A 15 -26.11 -16.47 13.06
C ASP A 15 -24.66 -16.02 12.90
N LEU A 16 -23.75 -16.91 12.50
CA LEU A 16 -22.37 -16.53 12.11
C LEU A 16 -22.36 -15.59 10.89
N ASN A 17 -23.13 -15.91 9.85
CA ASN A 17 -23.27 -15.04 8.68
C ASN A 17 -23.91 -13.69 9.02
N LYS A 18 -24.84 -13.66 9.99
CA LYS A 18 -25.47 -12.43 10.46
C LYS A 18 -24.49 -11.57 11.28
N PHE A 19 -23.68 -12.16 12.16
CA PHE A 19 -22.62 -11.45 12.89
C PHE A 19 -21.54 -10.88 11.95
N GLU A 20 -21.11 -11.63 10.94
CA GLU A 20 -20.20 -11.12 9.90
C GLU A 20 -20.84 -10.01 9.04
N SER A 21 -22.15 -10.09 8.76
CA SER A 21 -22.91 -9.04 8.06
C SER A 21 -23.08 -7.76 8.90
N VAL A 22 -23.08 -7.87 10.23
CA VAL A 22 -23.22 -6.74 11.14
C VAL A 22 -21.87 -6.07 11.38
N GLN A 23 -20.78 -6.84 11.55
CA GLN A 23 -19.42 -6.28 11.64
C GLN A 23 -18.91 -5.66 10.33
N SER A 24 -19.39 -6.11 9.17
CA SER A 24 -19.06 -5.49 7.87
C SER A 24 -19.80 -4.16 7.60
N LYS A 25 -20.92 -3.88 8.27
CA LYS A 25 -21.61 -2.59 8.15
C LYS A 25 -20.96 -1.45 8.94
N VAL A 26 -20.13 -1.75 9.94
CA VAL A 26 -19.57 -0.75 10.87
C VAL A 26 -18.29 -0.08 10.31
N ASN A 27 -17.60 -0.67 9.33
CA ASN A 27 -16.30 -0.20 8.84
C ASN A 27 -16.27 0.17 7.34
N GLN A 28 -17.31 0.82 6.82
CA GLN A 28 -17.24 1.37 5.46
C GLN A 28 -16.78 2.83 5.48
N PHE A 29 -15.48 3.04 5.26
CA PHE A 29 -14.91 4.33 4.94
C PHE A 29 -15.32 4.76 3.53
N ASN A 30 -15.68 6.03 3.41
CA ASN A 30 -15.82 6.76 2.15
C ASN A 30 -14.54 7.59 1.92
N ASP A 31 -14.31 8.08 0.70
CA ASP A 31 -13.06 8.80 0.37
C ASP A 31 -12.80 10.01 1.32
N ARG A 32 -13.86 10.75 1.71
CA ARG A 32 -13.72 11.86 2.67
C ARG A 32 -13.38 11.39 4.08
N THR A 33 -14.06 10.35 4.58
CA THR A 33 -13.83 9.86 5.96
C THR A 33 -12.49 9.16 6.07
N ALA A 34 -12.06 8.46 5.02
CA ALA A 34 -10.74 7.84 4.95
C ALA A 34 -9.61 8.87 5.11
N ILE A 35 -9.66 9.96 4.34
CA ILE A 35 -8.65 11.03 4.45
C ILE A 35 -8.71 11.70 5.82
N GLN A 36 -9.90 11.92 6.38
CA GLN A 36 -10.05 12.47 7.72
C GLN A 36 -9.41 11.57 8.80
N HIS A 37 -9.66 10.27 8.73
CA HIS A 37 -9.05 9.27 9.62
C HIS A 37 -7.52 9.30 9.58
N LEU A 38 -6.93 9.43 8.39
CA LEU A 38 -5.48 9.56 8.26
C LEU A 38 -4.93 10.85 8.90
N LYS A 39 -5.66 11.97 8.82
CA LYS A 39 -5.27 13.22 9.47
C LYS A 39 -5.25 13.07 11.00
N GLU A 40 -6.26 12.41 11.55
CA GLU A 40 -6.35 12.15 12.99
C GLU A 40 -5.20 11.25 13.47
N LEU A 41 -4.91 10.18 12.73
CA LEU A 41 -3.76 9.32 13.00
C LEU A 41 -2.43 10.08 12.92
N HIS A 42 -2.28 10.97 11.93
CA HIS A 42 -1.08 11.78 11.77
C HIS A 42 -0.86 12.73 12.96
N ILE A 43 -1.91 13.42 13.42
CA ILE A 43 -1.84 14.30 14.59
C ILE A 43 -1.49 13.48 15.84
N SER A 44 -2.13 12.32 16.03
CA SER A 44 -1.83 11.43 17.15
C SER A 44 -0.39 10.91 17.13
N TYR A 45 0.12 10.56 15.95
CA TYR A 45 1.52 10.18 15.76
C TYR A 45 2.48 11.34 16.10
N GLN A 46 2.20 12.55 15.62
CA GLN A 46 3.01 13.73 15.95
C GLN A 46 3.01 14.03 17.45
N LYS A 47 1.86 13.93 18.12
CA LYS A 47 1.74 14.08 19.58
C LYS A 47 2.63 13.11 20.34
N ARG A 48 2.66 11.84 19.92
CA ARG A 48 3.54 10.81 20.53
C ARG A 48 5.01 11.12 20.30
N LYS A 49 5.38 11.52 19.07
CA LYS A 49 6.78 11.73 18.67
C LYS A 49 7.35 13.07 19.17
N HIS A 50 6.52 14.10 19.28
CA HIS A 50 6.91 15.46 19.65
C HIS A 50 5.97 16.04 20.73
N PRO A 51 5.94 15.48 21.96
CA PRO A 51 4.97 15.89 22.99
C PRO A 51 5.08 17.35 23.43
N THR A 52 6.26 17.97 23.29
CA THR A 52 6.55 19.34 23.74
C THR A 52 6.10 20.41 22.76
N LEU A 53 5.59 20.02 21.58
CA LEU A 53 5.16 20.98 20.56
C LEU A 53 3.85 21.66 21.00
N PRO A 54 3.75 23.01 20.93
CA PRO A 54 2.59 23.74 21.44
C PRO A 54 1.31 23.53 20.61
N TYR A 55 1.44 23.25 19.31
CA TYR A 55 0.33 22.96 18.42
C TYR A 55 0.73 21.93 17.36
N TYR A 56 -0.24 21.13 16.91
CA TYR A 56 -0.04 20.08 15.90
C TYR A 56 -0.82 20.42 14.65
N THR A 57 -0.22 20.21 13.48
CA THR A 57 -0.86 20.51 12.20
C THR A 57 -0.91 19.27 11.33
N SER A 58 -2.03 19.10 10.63
CA SER A 58 -2.14 18.05 9.63
C SER A 58 -1.60 18.54 8.29
N THR A 59 -0.80 17.70 7.64
CA THR A 59 -0.47 17.86 6.23
C THR A 59 -1.70 17.62 5.34
N LYS A 60 -1.64 18.14 4.10
CA LYS A 60 -2.68 17.89 3.09
C LYS A 60 -2.44 16.51 2.47
N PHE A 61 -3.39 15.59 2.67
CA PHE A 61 -3.40 14.29 2.03
C PHE A 61 -4.29 14.29 0.79
N THR A 62 -3.86 13.58 -0.25
CA THR A 62 -4.61 13.38 -1.50
C THR A 62 -4.33 11.99 -2.03
N ASP A 63 -5.38 11.25 -2.36
CA ASP A 63 -5.32 9.93 -2.99
C ASP A 63 -5.72 9.95 -4.48
N LYS A 64 -5.86 11.16 -5.05
CA LYS A 64 -6.27 11.37 -6.45
C LYS A 64 -5.20 11.02 -7.49
N THR A 65 -3.97 10.73 -7.06
CA THR A 65 -2.87 10.31 -7.93
C THR A 65 -2.25 9.03 -7.37
N SER A 66 -1.65 8.20 -8.23
CA SER A 66 -0.99 6.97 -7.78
C SER A 66 0.09 7.25 -6.72
N ASN A 67 0.85 8.33 -6.89
CA ASN A 67 1.85 8.76 -5.89
C ASN A 67 1.23 9.23 -4.58
N GLY A 68 0.12 9.98 -4.65
CA GLY A 68 -0.60 10.44 -3.45
C GLY A 68 -1.21 9.27 -2.67
N LEU A 69 -1.89 8.35 -3.37
CA LEU A 69 -2.46 7.14 -2.81
C LEU A 69 -1.39 6.25 -2.17
N THR A 70 -0.27 6.03 -2.86
CA THR A 70 0.88 5.28 -2.33
C THR A 70 1.37 5.87 -0.99
N LYS A 71 1.54 7.20 -0.92
CA LYS A 71 1.96 7.89 0.30
C LYS A 71 0.93 7.72 1.43
N CYS A 72 -0.36 7.86 1.13
CA CYS A 72 -1.42 7.71 2.13
C CYS A 72 -1.40 6.31 2.76
N ILE A 73 -1.28 5.26 1.94
CA ILE A 73 -1.20 3.86 2.41
C ILE A 73 0.03 3.64 3.29
N ILE A 74 1.22 4.06 2.83
CA ILE A 74 2.47 3.87 3.59
C ILE A 74 2.41 4.60 4.93
N LEU A 75 1.93 5.85 4.95
CA LEU A 75 1.83 6.63 6.19
C LEU A 75 0.83 6.01 7.16
N PHE A 76 -0.34 5.58 6.67
CA PHE A 76 -1.31 4.87 7.49
C PHE A 76 -0.69 3.65 8.17
N LEU A 77 -0.01 2.79 7.40
CA LEU A 77 0.61 1.58 7.93
C LEU A 77 1.66 1.92 9.01
N ARG A 78 2.52 2.90 8.74
CA ARG A 78 3.55 3.34 9.71
C ARG A 78 2.95 3.96 10.98
N TYR A 79 1.86 4.71 10.87
CA TYR A 79 1.19 5.26 12.07
C TYR A 79 0.51 4.20 12.93
N ASN A 80 0.19 3.05 12.34
CA ASN A 80 -0.30 1.85 13.03
C ASN A 80 0.84 0.87 13.38
N GLU A 81 2.08 1.36 13.45
CA GLU A 81 3.27 0.59 13.86
C GLU A 81 3.61 -0.62 12.95
N HIS A 82 3.13 -0.62 11.71
CA HIS A 82 3.53 -1.61 10.70
C HIS A 82 4.74 -1.14 9.90
N GLN A 83 5.54 -2.09 9.40
CA GLN A 83 6.59 -1.79 8.45
C GLN A 83 5.97 -1.63 7.06
N ALA A 84 6.33 -0.54 6.35
CA ALA A 84 5.93 -0.32 4.96
C ALA A 84 6.95 0.52 4.20
N GLU A 85 7.22 0.13 2.96
CA GLU A 85 8.15 0.79 2.04
C GLU A 85 7.57 0.86 0.63
N ARG A 86 7.94 1.89 -0.11
CA ARG A 86 7.67 1.97 -1.54
C ARG A 86 8.75 1.19 -2.29
N ILE A 87 8.33 0.36 -3.23
CA ILE A 87 9.24 -0.35 -4.12
C ILE A 87 9.39 0.42 -5.44
N SER A 88 10.62 0.45 -5.93
CA SER A 88 10.94 0.90 -7.28
C SER A 88 11.73 -0.20 -7.98
N SER A 89 11.38 -0.47 -9.23
CA SER A 89 12.09 -1.42 -10.09
C SER A 89 13.05 -0.73 -11.07
N GLU A 90 13.39 0.54 -10.81
CA GLU A 90 14.26 1.31 -11.69
C GLU A 90 15.70 0.79 -11.68
N GLY A 91 16.31 0.81 -12.85
CA GLY A 91 17.73 0.53 -13.01
C GLY A 91 18.62 1.66 -12.50
N ARG A 92 19.92 1.38 -12.37
CA ARG A 92 20.92 2.40 -12.02
C ARG A 92 21.36 3.14 -13.27
N ILE A 93 21.49 4.45 -13.16
CA ILE A 93 22.18 5.27 -14.15
C ILE A 93 23.66 5.35 -13.78
N ILE A 94 24.54 4.99 -14.71
CA ILE A 94 25.98 5.17 -14.63
C ILE A 94 26.33 6.29 -15.61
N ASP A 95 26.80 7.42 -15.07
CA ASP A 95 27.26 8.54 -15.88
C ASP A 95 28.78 8.41 -16.08
N ASN A 96 29.18 8.08 -17.31
CA ASN A 96 30.59 7.99 -17.71
C ASN A 96 31.04 9.24 -18.47
N ARG A 97 30.27 10.33 -18.41
CA ARG A 97 30.62 11.59 -19.06
C ARG A 97 31.77 12.28 -18.33
N ARG A 98 32.68 12.87 -19.10
CA ARG A 98 33.76 13.72 -18.60
C ARG A 98 33.96 14.93 -19.52
N VAL A 99 34.37 16.04 -18.93
CA VAL A 99 34.72 17.25 -19.68
C VAL A 99 36.19 17.16 -20.07
N VAL A 100 36.49 17.39 -21.34
CA VAL A 100 37.84 17.40 -21.92
C VAL A 100 38.06 18.67 -22.73
N ASN A 101 39.30 19.15 -22.75
CA ASN A 101 39.72 20.20 -23.67
C ASN A 101 40.05 19.62 -25.04
N ASP A 102 39.50 20.22 -26.08
CA ASP A 102 39.87 19.94 -27.45
C ASP A 102 41.23 20.58 -27.80
N TYR A 103 41.86 20.15 -28.89
CA TYR A 103 43.15 20.70 -29.35
C TYR A 103 43.07 22.20 -29.71
N LEU A 104 41.85 22.72 -29.91
CA LEU A 104 41.53 24.13 -30.12
C LEU A 104 41.22 24.91 -28.83
N GLY A 105 41.39 24.30 -27.65
CA GLY A 105 41.14 24.93 -26.33
C GLY A 105 39.67 25.00 -25.90
N ASN A 106 38.76 24.36 -26.64
CA ASN A 106 37.33 24.34 -26.31
C ASN A 106 36.98 23.19 -25.35
N LEU A 107 36.11 23.45 -24.37
CA LEU A 107 35.58 22.40 -23.48
C LEU A 107 34.52 21.57 -24.22
N ARG A 108 34.67 20.25 -24.20
CA ARG A 108 33.70 19.29 -24.74
C ARG A 108 33.38 18.21 -23.70
N THR A 109 32.12 17.80 -23.62
CA THR A 109 31.74 16.63 -22.81
C THR A 109 31.79 15.39 -23.69
N ILE A 110 32.62 14.42 -23.31
CA ILE A 110 32.72 13.11 -23.96
C ILE A 110 32.25 12.01 -23.02
N GLY A 111 31.95 10.83 -23.55
CA GLY A 111 31.41 9.70 -22.78
C GLY A 111 29.90 9.59 -22.90
N SER A 112 29.33 8.58 -22.25
CA SER A 112 27.91 8.22 -22.39
C SER A 112 27.24 7.99 -21.03
N ILE A 113 25.92 8.14 -21.02
CA ILE A 113 25.09 7.71 -19.90
C ILE A 113 24.64 6.29 -20.20
N GLN A 114 24.93 5.35 -19.30
CA GLN A 114 24.49 3.96 -19.40
C GLN A 114 23.42 3.67 -18.34
N ARG A 115 22.27 3.12 -18.75
CA ARG A 115 21.23 2.63 -17.84
C ARG A 115 21.38 1.13 -17.65
N VAL A 116 21.81 0.72 -16.46
CA VAL A 116 21.95 -0.70 -16.07
C VAL A 116 20.62 -1.18 -15.51
N ARG A 117 20.12 -2.33 -16.01
CA ARG A 117 18.85 -2.91 -15.56
C ARG A 117 18.93 -3.26 -14.07
N GLY A 118 17.87 -2.92 -13.32
CA GLY A 118 17.76 -3.29 -11.91
C GLY A 118 17.55 -4.80 -11.71
N SER A 119 17.87 -5.28 -10.51
CA SER A 119 17.68 -6.68 -10.11
C SER A 119 16.25 -7.01 -9.66
N SER A 120 15.38 -6.01 -9.55
CA SER A 120 14.00 -6.19 -9.10
C SER A 120 13.21 -7.11 -10.05
N GLN A 121 12.38 -7.96 -9.46
CA GLN A 121 11.48 -8.81 -10.22
C GLN A 121 10.48 -7.96 -11.02
N ARG A 122 10.27 -8.31 -12.28
CA ARG A 122 9.28 -7.63 -13.12
C ARG A 122 7.87 -7.89 -12.57
N GLY A 123 7.05 -6.85 -12.52
CA GLY A 123 5.69 -6.94 -11.98
C GLY A 123 5.60 -6.83 -10.46
N THR A 124 6.71 -6.53 -9.77
CA THR A 124 6.71 -6.26 -8.33
C THR A 124 5.71 -5.15 -7.99
N ALA A 125 4.99 -5.33 -6.88
CA ALA A 125 4.00 -4.37 -6.37
C ALA A 125 4.64 -3.04 -5.96
N ASP A 126 3.86 -1.95 -6.00
CA ASP A 126 4.30 -0.60 -5.62
C ASP A 126 4.73 -0.48 -4.15
N ILE A 127 4.14 -1.28 -3.25
CA ILE A 127 4.37 -1.23 -1.81
C ILE A 127 4.64 -2.63 -1.27
N SER A 128 5.67 -2.72 -0.43
CA SER A 128 5.97 -3.89 0.40
C SER A 128 5.71 -3.50 1.86
N ALA A 129 4.97 -4.34 2.57
CA ALA A 129 4.64 -4.13 3.97
C ALA A 129 4.70 -5.43 4.76
N THR A 130 4.92 -5.29 6.06
CA THR A 130 4.72 -6.35 7.05
C THR A 130 3.67 -5.88 8.03
N ILE A 131 2.52 -6.55 8.03
CA ILE A 131 1.35 -6.21 8.85
C ILE A 131 1.09 -7.39 9.78
N THR A 132 1.20 -7.16 11.09
CA THR A 132 0.98 -8.21 12.12
C THR A 132 1.74 -9.52 11.83
N GLY A 133 3.01 -9.42 11.40
CA GLY A 133 3.85 -10.58 11.04
C GLY A 133 3.62 -11.18 9.64
N LEU A 134 2.62 -10.72 8.89
CA LEU A 134 2.32 -11.21 7.54
C LEU A 134 2.96 -10.32 6.47
N SER A 135 3.56 -10.94 5.45
CA SER A 135 4.08 -10.21 4.28
C SER A 135 2.92 -9.80 3.37
N VAL A 136 2.79 -8.50 3.15
CA VAL A 136 1.71 -7.90 2.36
C VAL A 136 2.32 -7.09 1.21
N LYS A 137 1.91 -7.38 -0.01
CA LYS A 137 2.26 -6.64 -1.22
C LYS A 137 1.05 -5.87 -1.69
N ILE A 138 1.19 -4.57 -1.92
CA ILE A 138 0.08 -3.70 -2.32
C ILE A 138 0.42 -3.03 -3.64
N GLU A 139 -0.39 -3.29 -4.65
CA GLU A 139 -0.33 -2.69 -5.99
C GLU A 139 -1.31 -1.52 -6.07
N VAL A 140 -0.86 -0.39 -6.60
CA VAL A 140 -1.66 0.83 -6.67
C VAL A 140 -2.17 1.02 -8.10
N LYS A 141 -3.49 0.89 -8.28
CA LYS A 141 -4.20 1.18 -9.54
C LYS A 141 -5.20 2.31 -9.31
N CYS A 142 -4.68 3.53 -9.17
CA CYS A 142 -5.49 4.70 -8.85
C CYS A 142 -6.69 4.83 -9.81
N LYS A 143 -7.91 5.03 -9.27
CA LYS A 143 -9.13 5.19 -10.07
C LYS A 143 -9.01 6.28 -11.15
N ALA A 144 -8.23 7.33 -10.88
CA ALA A 144 -8.02 8.44 -11.80
C ALA A 144 -7.29 8.01 -13.09
N THR A 145 -6.36 7.06 -13.01
CA THR A 145 -5.58 6.61 -14.17
C THR A 145 -6.29 5.52 -14.96
N LYS A 146 -7.27 4.84 -14.36
CA LYS A 146 -8.00 3.69 -14.95
C LYS A 146 -7.05 2.58 -15.43
N ASP A 147 -5.88 2.49 -14.81
CA ASP A 147 -4.85 1.52 -15.20
C ASP A 147 -5.32 0.10 -14.94
N ARG A 148 -5.08 -0.77 -15.92
CA ARG A 148 -5.34 -2.21 -15.80
C ARG A 148 -4.11 -2.92 -15.24
N ILE A 149 -4.35 -4.07 -14.59
CA ILE A 149 -3.28 -4.94 -14.14
C ILE A 149 -2.58 -5.59 -15.34
N ARG A 150 -1.25 -5.63 -15.31
CA ARG A 150 -0.44 -6.23 -16.38
C ARG A 150 -0.25 -7.74 -16.14
N PRO A 151 -0.01 -8.56 -17.17
CA PRO A 151 0.23 -10.00 -17.02
C PRO A 151 1.35 -10.33 -16.03
N GLU A 152 2.46 -9.59 -16.05
CA GLU A 152 3.57 -9.78 -15.10
C GLU A 152 3.17 -9.52 -13.64
N GLN A 153 2.21 -8.62 -13.39
CA GLN A 153 1.72 -8.31 -12.05
C GLN A 153 0.79 -9.42 -11.53
N LEU A 154 0.03 -10.05 -12.43
CA LEU A 154 -0.78 -11.23 -12.11
C LEU A 154 0.10 -12.42 -11.73
N GLU A 155 1.20 -12.65 -12.44
CA GLU A 155 2.14 -13.72 -12.11
C GLU A 155 2.87 -13.44 -10.79
N TYR A 156 3.32 -12.20 -10.56
CA TYR A 156 3.92 -11.81 -9.28
C TYR A 156 2.92 -11.99 -8.12
N LYS A 157 1.66 -11.59 -8.31
CA LYS A 157 0.58 -11.85 -7.34
C LYS A 157 0.47 -13.34 -7.02
N ARG A 158 0.39 -14.20 -8.05
CA ARG A 158 0.28 -15.66 -7.89
C ARG A 158 1.43 -16.22 -7.07
N GLN A 159 2.66 -15.77 -7.32
CA GLN A 159 3.84 -16.22 -6.58
C GLN A 159 3.82 -15.81 -5.11
N ILE A 160 3.42 -14.56 -4.82
CA ILE A 160 3.29 -14.07 -3.44
C ILE A 160 2.22 -14.86 -2.68
N GLU A 161 1.05 -15.05 -3.28
CA GLU A 161 -0.06 -15.78 -2.65
C GLU A 161 0.29 -17.26 -2.45
N ALA A 162 0.96 -17.90 -3.43
CA ALA A 162 1.43 -19.28 -3.30
C ALA A 162 2.47 -19.45 -2.18
N ALA A 163 3.26 -18.42 -1.90
CA ALA A 163 4.22 -18.39 -0.78
C ALA A 163 3.55 -18.08 0.58
N GLY A 164 2.23 -17.92 0.64
CA GLY A 164 1.47 -17.58 1.85
C GLY A 164 1.45 -16.08 2.18
N GLY A 165 1.98 -15.23 1.29
CA GLY A 165 1.87 -13.78 1.40
C GLY A 165 0.49 -13.28 0.98
N ILE A 166 0.19 -12.02 1.31
CA ILE A 166 -1.06 -11.37 0.92
C ILE A 166 -0.77 -10.37 -0.20
N TYR A 167 -1.58 -10.40 -1.26
CA TYR A 167 -1.52 -9.43 -2.33
C TYR A 167 -2.83 -8.63 -2.42
N PHE A 168 -2.73 -7.30 -2.42
CA PHE A 168 -3.89 -6.42 -2.49
C PHE A 168 -3.73 -5.37 -3.59
N ILE A 169 -4.83 -5.07 -4.30
CA ILE A 169 -4.86 -4.03 -5.33
C ILE A 169 -5.68 -2.86 -4.79
N ALA A 170 -5.02 -1.73 -4.54
CA ALA A 170 -5.63 -0.52 -4.02
C ALA A 170 -5.97 0.47 -5.15
N SER A 171 -7.24 0.82 -5.28
CA SER A 171 -7.71 1.83 -6.25
C SER A 171 -8.09 3.18 -5.64
N SER A 172 -8.44 3.20 -4.36
CA SER A 172 -8.57 4.42 -3.54
C SER A 172 -8.13 4.14 -2.11
N PHE A 173 -7.92 5.20 -1.33
CA PHE A 173 -7.46 5.03 0.05
C PHE A 173 -8.57 4.44 0.93
N ALA A 174 -9.83 4.82 0.71
CA ALA A 174 -10.98 4.25 1.40
C ALA A 174 -11.11 2.73 1.17
N GLN A 175 -10.93 2.27 -0.08
CA GLN A 175 -10.95 0.84 -0.40
C GLN A 175 -9.88 0.07 0.39
N PHE A 176 -8.67 0.63 0.46
CA PHE A 176 -7.60 0.04 1.23
C PHE A 176 -7.92 -0.03 2.74
N LEU A 177 -8.46 1.03 3.34
CA LEU A 177 -8.86 1.01 4.76
C LEU A 177 -9.93 -0.03 5.05
N ASN A 178 -10.96 -0.12 4.21
CA ASN A 178 -12.04 -1.10 4.36
C ASN A 178 -11.47 -2.52 4.34
N TRP A 179 -10.62 -2.82 3.35
CA TRP A 179 -9.94 -4.10 3.28
C TRP A 179 -9.04 -4.37 4.49
N TYR A 180 -8.26 -3.37 4.92
CA TYR A 180 -7.35 -3.48 6.06
C TYR A 180 -8.12 -3.81 7.34
N TYR A 181 -9.20 -3.10 7.66
CA TYR A 181 -9.97 -3.35 8.88
C TYR A 181 -10.78 -4.65 8.81
N VAL A 182 -11.24 -5.07 7.62
CA VAL A 182 -11.85 -6.41 7.48
C VAL A 182 -10.81 -7.50 7.73
N ARG A 183 -9.57 -7.32 7.25
CA ARG A 183 -8.52 -8.35 7.31
C ARG A 183 -7.78 -8.40 8.64
N PHE A 184 -7.52 -7.25 9.25
CA PHE A 184 -6.66 -7.08 10.42
C PHE A 184 -7.35 -6.36 11.59
N GLY A 185 -8.58 -5.88 11.41
CA GLY A 185 -9.32 -5.12 12.42
C GLY A 185 -9.99 -5.97 13.51
N ARG A 186 -9.49 -7.19 13.77
CA ARG A 186 -9.92 -8.03 14.90
C ARG A 186 -8.71 -8.34 15.79
N ALA A 187 -8.95 -8.26 17.10
CA ALA A 187 -8.04 -8.45 18.25
C ALA A 187 -7.34 -7.18 18.78
N GLY A 188 -8.15 -6.29 19.34
CA GLY A 188 -7.85 -5.57 20.58
C GLY A 188 -9.04 -5.80 21.52
#